data_AF-A0A7L4QVL2-F1
#
_entry.id   AF-A0A7L4QVL2-F1
#
_cell.length_a   1.000
_cell.length_b   1.000
_cell.length_c   1.000
_cell.angle_alpha   90.00
_cell.angle_beta   90.00
_cell.angle_gamma   90.00
#
_symmetry.space_group_name_H-M   'P 1'
#
loop_
_entity.id
_entity.type
_entity.pdbx_description
1 polymer ?
#
loop_
_entity_poly.entity_id
_entity_poly.type
_entity_poly.pdbx_seq_one_letter_code
_entity_poly.pdbx_strand_id
1 'polypeptide(L)'
;KDFIIGTVIDVTPSNWIMETGSPYDGLLHVSEYPKRVDSSEMRKYMDIGDCVIVRVKDVSKSMKVELTMREPGSRVLAKGRIIEVVPAKVPRVIGHSGSMVSILKKESNCDVFVGKNGRIWINGKADDMDHLAAAIELIERESHISGLTEKVGRFLRNEPETVAESDADELIEEERSTLPAKEDNVTEETCRKVDALLDDEVDEA
;
A
#
# COMPACT_ATOMS: atom_id res chain seq x y z
N LYS A 1 6.89 -10.84 -12.91
CA LYS A 1 6.61 -9.79 -13.91
C LYS A 1 6.05 -8.60 -13.18
N ASP A 2 6.64 -7.42 -13.39
CA ASP A 2 6.37 -6.26 -12.56
C ASP A 2 5.64 -5.23 -13.40
N PHE A 3 4.31 -5.27 -13.29
CA PHE A 3 3.45 -4.26 -13.88
C PHE A 3 3.20 -3.15 -12.87
N ILE A 4 3.25 -1.93 -13.37
CA ILE A 4 3.06 -0.71 -12.62
C ILE A 4 2.10 0.21 -13.38
N ILE A 5 1.51 1.16 -12.67
CA ILE A 5 0.70 2.21 -13.27
C ILE A 5 1.53 3.49 -13.22
N GLY A 6 1.87 4.04 -14.39
CA GLY A 6 2.60 5.30 -14.49
C GLY A 6 1.74 6.42 -15.05
N THR A 7 2.12 7.66 -14.77
CA THR A 7 1.49 8.86 -15.35
C THR A 7 2.50 9.57 -16.23
N VAL A 8 2.12 9.93 -17.46
CA VAL A 8 3.03 10.61 -18.39
C VAL A 8 3.29 12.03 -17.88
N ILE A 9 4.56 12.35 -17.63
CA ILE A 9 4.98 13.70 -17.20
C ILE A 9 5.52 14.53 -18.36
N ASP A 10 6.18 13.88 -19.32
CA ASP A 10 6.74 14.54 -20.48
C ASP A 10 6.81 13.62 -21.69
N VAL A 11 6.78 14.22 -22.89
CA VAL A 11 6.79 13.52 -24.17
C VAL A 11 7.87 14.13 -25.05
N THR A 12 8.90 13.32 -25.32
CA THR A 12 9.97 13.64 -26.27
C THR A 12 9.72 12.93 -27.61
N PRO A 13 10.39 13.31 -28.71
CA PRO A 13 10.17 12.69 -30.03
C PRO A 13 10.50 11.19 -30.13
N SER A 14 11.13 10.60 -29.11
CA SER A 14 11.52 9.18 -29.10
C SER A 14 11.20 8.45 -27.80
N ASN A 15 10.83 9.18 -26.74
CA ASN A 15 10.53 8.60 -25.42
C ASN A 15 9.35 9.30 -24.77
N TRP A 16 8.52 8.51 -24.10
CA TRP A 16 7.62 9.01 -23.06
C TRP A 16 8.31 8.87 -21.72
N ILE A 17 8.28 9.94 -20.93
CA ILE A 17 8.78 9.98 -19.58
C ILE A 17 7.57 9.91 -18.65
N MET A 18 7.61 8.97 -17.72
CA MET A 18 6.47 8.65 -16.86
C MET A 18 6.88 8.65 -15.40
N GLU A 19 6.07 9.30 -14.57
CA GLU A 19 6.17 9.16 -13.13
C GLU A 19 5.67 7.77 -12.72
N THR A 20 6.49 7.04 -11.97
CA THR A 20 6.21 5.65 -11.55
C THR A 20 5.78 5.53 -10.08
N GLY A 21 5.68 6.64 -9.34
CA GLY A 21 5.49 6.61 -7.88
C GLY A 21 6.75 6.15 -7.12
N SER A 22 7.91 6.32 -7.74
CA SER A 22 9.23 6.01 -7.18
C SER A 22 10.13 7.23 -7.35
N PRO A 23 11.30 7.31 -6.66
CA PRO A 23 12.22 8.43 -6.82
C PRO A 23 12.85 8.51 -8.23
N TYR A 24 12.62 7.51 -9.09
CA TYR A 24 13.10 7.47 -10.46
C TYR A 24 11.96 7.45 -11.46
N ASP A 25 12.11 8.24 -12.51
CA ASP A 25 11.17 8.25 -13.62
C ASP A 25 11.37 7.03 -14.52
N GLY A 26 10.26 6.56 -15.08
CA GLY A 26 10.24 5.51 -16.07
C GLY A 26 10.38 6.08 -17.48
N LEU A 27 11.27 5.48 -18.27
CA LEU A 27 11.47 5.82 -19.67
C LEU A 27 10.84 4.74 -20.55
N LEU A 28 9.89 5.14 -21.40
CA LEU A 28 9.31 4.27 -22.42
C LEU A 28 9.76 4.74 -23.80
N HIS A 29 10.68 3.99 -24.41
CA HIS A 29 11.14 4.28 -25.77
C HIS A 29 10.08 3.89 -26.81
N VAL A 30 10.00 4.63 -27.92
CA VAL A 30 9.03 4.39 -29.01
C VAL A 30 9.07 2.97 -29.57
N SER A 31 10.24 2.33 -29.56
CA SER A 31 10.36 0.94 -30.00
C SER A 31 9.60 -0.03 -29.10
N GLU A 32 9.45 0.27 -27.81
CA GLU A 32 8.77 -0.56 -26.83
C GLU A 32 7.25 -0.37 -26.83
N TYR A 33 6.74 0.54 -27.67
CA TYR A 33 5.31 0.65 -27.96
C TYR A 33 4.90 -0.45 -28.96
N PRO A 34 3.73 -1.09 -28.79
CA PRO A 34 3.32 -2.22 -29.64
C PRO A 34 3.01 -1.82 -31.09
N LYS A 35 2.68 -0.55 -31.34
CA LYS A 35 2.42 -0.03 -32.69
C LYS A 35 3.62 0.78 -33.18
N ARG A 36 3.76 0.89 -34.51
CA ARG A 36 4.71 1.83 -35.09
C ARG A 36 4.14 3.24 -34.92
N VAL A 37 4.88 4.11 -34.25
CA VAL A 37 4.51 5.50 -33.99
C VAL A 37 5.56 6.39 -34.62
N ASP A 38 5.12 7.36 -35.42
CA ASP A 38 6.00 8.38 -35.98
C ASP A 38 6.32 9.43 -34.91
N SER A 39 7.53 9.98 -34.93
CA SER A 39 8.00 10.95 -33.93
C SER A 39 7.12 12.20 -33.82
N SER A 40 6.41 12.57 -34.89
CA SER A 40 5.47 13.69 -34.91
C SER A 40 4.12 13.38 -34.24
N GLU A 41 3.75 12.10 -34.09
CA GLU A 41 2.45 11.69 -33.55
C GLU A 41 2.55 11.14 -32.11
N MET A 42 3.70 11.23 -31.45
CA MET A 42 3.91 10.72 -30.09
C MET A 42 2.82 11.14 -29.09
N ARG A 43 2.47 12.43 -29.07
CA ARG A 43 1.44 13.01 -28.20
C ARG A 43 0.02 12.54 -28.50
N LYS A 44 -0.24 12.05 -29.72
CA LYS A 44 -1.56 11.54 -30.12
C LYS A 44 -1.88 10.20 -29.46
N TYR A 45 -0.85 9.43 -29.13
CA TYR A 45 -1.02 8.11 -28.51
C TYR A 45 -1.07 8.18 -26.99
N MET A 46 -0.19 9.00 -26.41
CA MET A 46 -0.11 9.27 -24.97
C MET A 46 0.37 10.71 -24.80
N ASP A 47 -0.43 11.54 -24.15
CA ASP A 47 -0.08 12.91 -23.82
C ASP A 47 0.19 13.06 -22.32
N ILE A 48 0.68 14.23 -21.94
CA ILE A 48 0.99 14.57 -20.55
C ILE A 48 -0.29 14.46 -19.69
N GLY A 49 -0.19 13.77 -18.57
CA GLY A 49 -1.28 13.48 -17.65
C GLY A 49 -1.98 12.14 -17.90
N ASP A 50 -1.72 11.48 -19.03
CA ASP A 50 -2.31 10.16 -19.28
C ASP A 50 -1.73 9.11 -18.33
N CYS A 51 -2.62 8.23 -17.85
CA CYS A 51 -2.25 7.12 -16.99
C CYS A 51 -2.14 5.83 -17.81
N VAL A 52 -1.09 5.04 -17.57
CA VAL A 52 -0.79 3.87 -18.40
C VAL A 52 -0.31 2.72 -17.54
N ILE A 53 -0.85 1.53 -17.82
CA ILE A 53 -0.31 0.28 -17.30
C ILE A 53 0.87 -0.13 -18.17
N VAL A 54 2.04 -0.25 -17.55
CA VAL A 54 3.30 -0.57 -18.22
C VAL A 54 4.06 -1.63 -17.42
N ARG A 55 4.97 -2.35 -18.07
CA ARG A 55 5.86 -3.29 -17.39
C ARG A 55 7.25 -2.67 -17.25
N VAL A 56 7.89 -2.89 -16.10
CA VAL A 56 9.33 -2.62 -15.95
C VAL A 56 10.11 -3.66 -16.74
N LYS A 57 10.83 -3.22 -17.77
CA LYS A 57 11.65 -4.07 -18.64
C LYS A 57 12.98 -4.40 -17.97
N ASP A 58 13.72 -3.37 -17.60
CA ASP A 58 15.03 -3.47 -16.96
C ASP A 58 15.31 -2.21 -16.14
N VAL A 59 16.20 -2.33 -15.15
CA VAL A 59 16.70 -1.21 -14.36
C VAL A 59 18.21 -1.14 -14.51
N SER A 60 18.67 -0.10 -15.20
CA SER A 60 20.10 0.10 -15.45
C SER A 60 20.85 0.46 -14.17
N LYS A 61 22.17 0.23 -14.16
CA LYS A 61 23.07 0.60 -13.05
C LYS A 61 23.07 2.09 -12.71
N SER A 62 22.70 2.94 -13.67
CA SER A 62 22.53 4.38 -13.47
C SER A 62 21.15 4.75 -12.93
N MET A 63 20.41 3.78 -12.34
CA MET A 63 19.05 3.94 -11.81
C MET A 63 18.03 4.42 -12.83
N LYS A 64 18.25 4.11 -14.11
CA LYS A 64 17.27 4.37 -15.17
C LYS A 64 16.32 3.20 -15.26
N VAL A 65 15.03 3.47 -15.14
CA VAL A 65 13.97 2.47 -15.25
C VAL A 65 13.48 2.44 -16.68
N GLU A 66 13.74 1.36 -17.40
CA GLU A 66 13.20 1.15 -18.74
C GLU A 66 11.83 0.46 -18.66
N LEU A 67 10.86 1.01 -19.37
CA LEU A 67 9.49 0.51 -19.43
C LEU A 67 9.22 -0.16 -20.78
N THR A 68 8.28 -1.09 -20.81
CA THR A 68 7.80 -1.73 -22.04
C THR A 68 6.28 -1.91 -22.05
N MET A 69 5.69 -1.73 -23.24
CA MET A 69 4.26 -1.96 -23.51
C MET A 69 4.01 -3.09 -24.51
N ARG A 70 5.06 -3.81 -24.94
CA ARG A 70 4.91 -4.95 -25.86
C ARG A 70 4.24 -6.16 -25.23
N GLU A 71 4.24 -6.24 -23.90
CA GLU A 71 3.65 -7.38 -23.20
C GLU A 71 2.13 -7.26 -23.04
N PRO A 72 1.40 -8.38 -23.18
CA PRO A 72 -0.03 -8.44 -22.89
C PRO A 72 -0.32 -7.96 -21.47
N GLY A 73 -1.30 -7.05 -21.34
CA GLY A 73 -1.68 -6.42 -20.07
C GLY A 73 -1.31 -4.94 -19.98
N SER A 74 -0.41 -4.45 -20.84
CA SER A 74 -0.09 -3.03 -20.94
C SER A 74 -1.17 -2.29 -21.72
N ARG A 75 -1.69 -1.19 -21.19
CA ARG A 75 -2.72 -0.38 -21.85
C ARG A 75 -2.78 1.04 -21.30
N VAL A 76 -3.22 1.97 -22.13
CA VAL A 76 -3.54 3.34 -21.71
C VAL A 76 -4.90 3.35 -21.01
N LEU A 77 -4.98 4.04 -19.88
CA LEU A 77 -6.16 4.14 -19.03
C LEU A 77 -6.90 5.45 -19.35
N ALA A 78 -7.97 5.36 -20.13
CA ALA A 78 -8.76 6.53 -20.52
C ALA A 78 -9.84 6.91 -19.49
N LYS A 79 -10.28 5.97 -18.66
CA LYS A 79 -11.38 6.13 -17.70
C LYS A 79 -11.09 5.36 -16.42
N GLY A 80 -11.74 5.76 -15.34
CA GLY A 80 -11.62 5.18 -14.02
C GLY A 80 -10.96 6.12 -13.02
N ARG A 81 -10.67 5.60 -11.84
CA ARG A 81 -10.02 6.30 -10.74
C ARG A 81 -8.75 5.56 -10.35
N ILE A 82 -7.73 6.32 -9.98
CA ILE A 82 -6.50 5.77 -9.40
C ILE A 82 -6.54 6.03 -7.90
N ILE A 83 -6.25 4.98 -7.14
CA ILE A 83 -6.10 4.98 -5.71
C ILE A 83 -4.64 4.66 -5.41
N GLU A 84 -4.05 5.41 -4.50
CA GLU A 84 -2.70 5.17 -4.02
C GLU A 84 -2.75 4.42 -2.70
N VAL A 85 -1.91 3.41 -2.57
CA VAL A 85 -1.73 2.60 -1.36
C VAL A 85 -0.24 2.43 -1.11
N VAL A 86 0.13 2.18 0.14
CA VAL A 86 1.53 1.93 0.48
C VAL A 86 2.03 0.67 -0.26
N PRO A 87 3.15 0.73 -1.01
CA PRO A 87 3.67 -0.40 -1.79
C PRO A 87 3.89 -1.68 -0.96
N ALA A 88 4.25 -1.54 0.32
CA ALA A 88 4.41 -2.65 1.25
C ALA A 88 3.11 -3.44 1.51
N LYS A 89 1.94 -2.80 1.35
CA LYS A 89 0.62 -3.41 1.55
C LYS A 89 0.04 -4.02 0.27
N VAL A 90 0.64 -3.75 -0.90
CA VAL A 90 0.17 -4.28 -2.20
C VAL A 90 0.07 -5.81 -2.24
N PRO A 91 1.04 -6.61 -1.75
CA PRO A 91 0.91 -8.07 -1.77
C PRO A 91 -0.30 -8.56 -0.97
N ARG A 92 -0.68 -7.83 0.09
CA ARG A 92 -1.85 -8.14 0.91
C ARG A 92 -3.14 -7.88 0.15
N VAL A 93 -3.24 -6.75 -0.56
CA VAL A 93 -4.39 -6.41 -1.43
C VAL A 93 -4.56 -7.43 -2.56
N ILE A 94 -3.46 -7.97 -3.10
CA ILE A 94 -3.52 -9.02 -4.12
C ILE A 94 -4.05 -10.34 -3.51
N GLY A 95 -3.58 -10.66 -2.30
CA GLY A 95 -3.86 -11.91 -1.63
C GLY A 95 -3.12 -13.10 -2.24
N HIS A 96 -3.18 -14.25 -1.57
CA HIS A 96 -2.52 -15.47 -2.06
C HIS A 96 -3.08 -15.87 -3.43
N SER A 97 -2.20 -16.00 -4.43
CA SER A 97 -2.56 -16.32 -5.82
C SER A 97 -3.60 -15.37 -6.45
N GLY A 98 -3.73 -14.13 -5.96
CA GLY A 98 -4.72 -13.17 -6.49
C GLY A 98 -6.15 -13.40 -5.99
N SER A 99 -6.34 -14.20 -4.93
CA SER A 99 -7.66 -14.51 -4.37
C SER A 99 -8.45 -13.25 -3.97
N MET A 100 -7.78 -12.27 -3.35
CA MET A 100 -8.44 -11.06 -2.87
C MET A 100 -8.88 -10.17 -4.04
N VAL A 101 -8.04 -9.98 -5.06
CA VAL A 101 -8.43 -9.26 -6.29
C VAL A 101 -9.60 -9.94 -6.99
N SER A 102 -9.64 -11.26 -7.00
CA SER A 102 -10.75 -12.02 -7.61
C SER A 102 -12.08 -11.74 -6.89
N ILE A 103 -12.07 -11.70 -5.56
CA ILE A 103 -13.24 -11.35 -4.74
C ILE A 103 -13.64 -9.91 -4.99
N LEU A 104 -12.71 -8.97 -4.94
CA LEU A 104 -12.99 -7.56 -5.22
C LEU A 104 -13.67 -7.39 -6.58
N LYS A 105 -13.14 -8.01 -7.63
CA LYS A 105 -13.73 -7.96 -8.99
C LYS A 105 -15.11 -8.60 -9.07
N LYS A 106 -15.29 -9.75 -8.41
CA LYS A 106 -16.55 -10.51 -8.46
C LYS A 106 -17.67 -9.80 -7.71
N GLU A 107 -17.39 -9.25 -6.54
CA GLU A 107 -18.40 -8.63 -5.67
C GLU A 107 -18.69 -7.17 -6.08
N SER A 108 -17.68 -6.39 -6.49
CA SER A 108 -17.88 -4.99 -6.91
C SER A 108 -18.29 -4.81 -8.38
N ASN A 109 -18.25 -5.87 -9.19
CA ASN A 109 -18.48 -5.84 -10.64
C ASN A 109 -17.66 -4.73 -11.36
N CYS A 110 -16.52 -4.36 -10.79
CA CYS A 110 -15.59 -3.35 -11.30
C CYS A 110 -14.33 -3.99 -11.86
N ASP A 111 -13.74 -3.33 -12.86
CA ASP A 111 -12.42 -3.66 -13.35
C ASP A 111 -11.36 -3.10 -12.39
N VAL A 112 -10.56 -4.00 -11.82
CA VAL A 112 -9.49 -3.64 -10.88
C VAL A 112 -8.14 -4.08 -11.43
N PHE A 113 -7.17 -3.17 -11.39
CA PHE A 113 -5.78 -3.45 -11.69
C PHE A 113 -4.89 -2.94 -10.57
N VAL A 114 -4.08 -3.83 -9.99
CA VAL A 114 -3.17 -3.50 -8.90
C VAL A 114 -1.75 -3.44 -9.45
N GLY A 115 -1.16 -2.24 -9.48
CA GLY A 115 0.24 -2.04 -9.80
C GLY A 115 1.16 -2.34 -8.61
N LYS A 116 2.34 -2.90 -8.87
CA LYS A 116 3.33 -3.17 -7.81
C LYS A 116 3.88 -1.91 -7.13
N ASN A 117 3.72 -0.76 -7.77
CA ASN A 117 4.14 0.54 -7.27
C ASN A 117 3.14 1.17 -6.28
N GLY A 118 2.12 0.43 -5.83
CA GLY A 118 1.12 0.98 -4.89
C GLY A 118 0.03 1.80 -5.58
N ARG A 119 -0.02 1.84 -6.91
CA ARG A 119 -1.13 2.47 -7.63
C ARG A 119 -2.13 1.40 -8.07
N ILE A 120 -3.39 1.59 -7.66
CA ILE A 120 -4.51 0.72 -8.00
C ILE A 120 -5.43 1.51 -8.91
N TRP A 121 -5.75 0.94 -10.08
CA TRP A 121 -6.74 1.50 -10.98
C TRP A 121 -8.05 0.74 -10.83
N ILE A 122 -9.14 1.48 -10.68
CA ILE A 122 -10.50 0.99 -10.58
C ILE A 122 -11.35 1.64 -11.66
N ASN A 123 -12.23 0.85 -12.29
CA ASN A 123 -13.16 1.35 -13.29
C ASN A 123 -14.48 0.59 -13.22
N GLY A 124 -15.58 1.32 -13.12
CA GLY A 124 -16.91 0.75 -12.96
C GLY A 124 -17.98 1.84 -12.88
N LYS A 125 -19.10 1.54 -12.22
CA LYS A 125 -20.11 2.55 -11.87
C LYS A 125 -19.64 3.39 -10.67
N ALA A 126 -20.14 4.61 -10.54
CA ALA A 126 -19.72 5.52 -9.47
C ALA A 126 -19.92 4.91 -8.08
N ASP A 127 -21.12 4.41 -7.79
CA ASP A 127 -21.46 3.83 -6.49
C ASP A 127 -20.59 2.61 -6.14
N ASP A 128 -20.33 1.73 -7.12
CA ASP A 128 -19.50 0.54 -6.94
C ASP A 128 -18.01 0.92 -6.73
N MET A 129 -17.55 1.95 -7.43
CA MET A 129 -16.17 2.46 -7.28
C MET A 129 -15.93 3.06 -5.89
N ASP A 130 -16.93 3.74 -5.32
CA ASP A 130 -16.81 4.31 -3.97
C ASP A 130 -16.81 3.23 -2.89
N HIS A 131 -17.66 2.20 -3.01
CA HIS A 131 -17.63 1.04 -2.11
C HIS A 131 -16.30 0.28 -2.21
N LEU A 132 -15.79 0.09 -3.43
CA LEU A 132 -14.52 -0.58 -3.66
C LEU A 132 -13.34 0.22 -3.10
N ALA A 133 -13.37 1.55 -3.23
CA ALA A 133 -12.36 2.42 -2.63
C ALA A 133 -12.33 2.28 -1.11
N ALA A 134 -13.51 2.31 -0.46
CA ALA A 134 -13.63 2.11 0.98
C ALA A 134 -13.13 0.72 1.41
N ALA A 135 -13.39 -0.32 0.63
CA ALA A 135 -12.88 -1.66 0.89
C ALA A 135 -11.35 -1.74 0.80
N ILE A 136 -10.74 -1.03 -0.15
CA ILE A 136 -9.26 -0.96 -0.29
C ILE A 136 -8.65 -0.24 0.93
N GLU A 137 -9.25 0.87 1.36
CA GLU A 137 -8.81 1.58 2.57
C GLU A 137 -8.94 0.70 3.83
N LEU A 138 -10.01 -0.09 3.94
CA LEU A 138 -10.19 -1.06 5.02
C LEU A 138 -9.07 -2.11 5.01
N ILE A 139 -8.73 -2.66 3.84
CA ILE A 139 -7.64 -3.64 3.68
C ILE A 139 -6.30 -3.05 4.09
N GLU A 140 -6.04 -1.80 3.73
CA GLU A 140 -4.79 -1.13 4.09
C GLU A 140 -4.64 -1.03 5.61
N ARG A 141 -5.70 -0.55 6.29
CA ARG A 141 -5.75 -0.39 7.75
C ARG A 141 -5.68 -1.72 8.50
N GLU A 142 -6.41 -2.74 8.04
CA GLU A 142 -6.58 -4.03 8.74
C GLU A 142 -5.68 -5.15 8.16
N SER A 143 -4.63 -4.77 7.43
CA SER A 143 -3.74 -5.71 6.73
C SER A 143 -3.08 -6.77 7.61
N HIS A 144 -3.04 -6.57 8.93
CA HIS A 144 -2.44 -7.46 9.92
C HIS A 144 -3.37 -8.58 10.41
N ILE A 145 -4.68 -8.44 10.23
CA ILE A 145 -5.67 -9.34 10.83
C ILE A 145 -5.80 -10.62 9.99
N SER A 146 -5.90 -11.78 10.64
CA SER A 146 -6.23 -13.03 9.97
C SER A 146 -7.71 -13.03 9.53
N GLY A 147 -8.09 -13.73 8.45
CA GLY A 147 -9.50 -13.75 8.01
C GLY A 147 -10.05 -12.48 7.32
N LEU A 148 -9.21 -11.48 7.03
CA LEU A 148 -9.59 -10.24 6.32
C LEU A 148 -10.42 -10.48 5.05
N THR A 149 -10.14 -11.56 4.32
CA THR A 149 -10.86 -11.94 3.10
C THR A 149 -12.37 -12.09 3.33
N GLU A 150 -12.77 -12.71 4.44
CA GLU A 150 -14.20 -12.92 4.75
C GLU A 150 -14.85 -11.61 5.20
N LYS A 151 -14.13 -10.78 5.96
CA LYS A 151 -14.61 -9.46 6.40
C LYS A 151 -14.85 -8.53 5.20
N VAL A 152 -13.89 -8.46 4.28
CA VAL A 152 -14.02 -7.67 3.04
C VAL A 152 -15.14 -8.20 2.15
N GLY A 153 -15.27 -9.52 2.04
CA GLY A 153 -16.37 -10.14 1.30
C GLY A 153 -17.75 -9.75 1.85
N ARG A 154 -17.91 -9.78 3.19
CA ARG A 154 -19.14 -9.33 3.86
C ARG A 154 -19.39 -7.83 3.68
N PHE A 155 -18.34 -7.01 3.79
CA PHE A 155 -18.41 -5.57 3.59
C PHE A 155 -18.93 -5.21 2.18
N LEU A 156 -18.43 -5.89 1.14
CA LEU A 156 -18.87 -5.65 -0.23
C LEU A 156 -20.31 -6.13 -0.51
N ARG A 157 -20.81 -7.11 0.25
CA ARG A 157 -22.20 -7.60 0.15
C ARG A 157 -23.21 -6.75 0.93
N ASN A 158 -22.78 -5.69 1.64
CA ASN A 158 -23.63 -4.89 2.53
C ASN A 158 -24.36 -5.74 3.59
N GLU A 159 -23.73 -6.81 4.09
CA GLU A 159 -24.27 -7.59 5.20
C GLU A 159 -23.94 -6.89 6.53
N PRO A 160 -24.90 -6.70 7.45
CA PRO A 160 -24.64 -6.07 8.75
C PRO A 160 -23.66 -6.90 9.58
N GLU A 161 -22.75 -6.22 10.27
CA GLU A 161 -21.82 -6.84 11.21
C GLU A 161 -22.59 -7.60 12.30
N THR A 162 -22.63 -8.93 12.24
CA THR A 162 -22.74 -9.72 13.47
C THR A 162 -21.35 -9.78 14.06
N VAL A 163 -21.11 -8.89 15.02
CA VAL A 163 -19.88 -8.83 15.81
C VAL A 163 -19.71 -10.18 16.50
N ALA A 164 -18.72 -10.96 16.05
CA ALA A 164 -18.18 -12.05 16.83
C ALA A 164 -16.93 -11.50 17.53
N GLU A 165 -17.06 -11.26 18.82
CA GLU A 165 -15.99 -10.92 19.75
C GLU A 165 -14.96 -12.06 19.76
N SER A 166 -13.85 -11.94 19.04
CA SER A 166 -12.72 -12.86 19.23
C SER A 166 -11.33 -12.27 18.99
N ASP A 167 -11.19 -11.16 18.28
CA ASP A 167 -9.86 -10.75 17.78
C ASP A 167 -9.19 -9.65 18.62
N ALA A 168 -9.71 -9.36 19.81
CA ALA A 168 -9.06 -8.43 20.76
C ALA A 168 -7.92 -9.09 21.56
N ASP A 169 -7.83 -10.41 21.58
CA ASP A 169 -6.85 -11.13 22.42
C ASP A 169 -5.45 -11.24 21.78
N GLU A 170 -5.31 -11.20 20.44
CA GLU A 170 -3.98 -11.34 19.80
C GLU A 170 -3.08 -10.10 19.92
N LEU A 171 -3.64 -8.91 20.19
CA LEU A 171 -2.87 -7.67 20.32
C LEU A 171 -2.17 -7.51 21.69
N ILE A 172 -2.62 -8.25 22.72
CA ILE A 172 -2.08 -8.12 24.08
C ILE A 172 -0.77 -8.94 24.24
N GLU A 173 -0.53 -9.96 23.42
CA GLU A 173 0.68 -10.80 23.53
C GLU A 173 1.93 -10.16 22.89
N GLU A 174 1.79 -9.40 21.79
CA GLU A 174 2.96 -8.81 21.13
C GLU A 174 3.57 -7.62 21.91
N GLU A 175 2.76 -6.82 22.61
CA GLU A 175 3.27 -5.73 23.46
C GLU A 175 3.94 -6.24 24.75
N ARG A 176 3.55 -7.42 25.27
CA ARG A 176 4.22 -8.04 26.42
C ARG A 176 5.59 -8.63 26.09
N SER A 177 5.80 -9.04 24.83
CA SER A 177 7.06 -9.66 24.38
C SER A 177 8.18 -8.64 24.13
N THR A 178 7.88 -7.35 23.98
CA THR A 178 8.84 -6.34 23.50
C THR A 178 9.31 -5.35 24.56
N LEU A 179 8.89 -5.48 25.82
CA LEU A 179 9.45 -4.69 26.91
C LEU A 179 10.77 -5.32 27.39
N PRO A 180 11.92 -4.61 27.33
CA PRO A 180 13.12 -5.05 28.02
C PRO A 180 12.88 -5.00 29.54
N ALA A 181 13.24 -6.07 30.24
CA ALA A 181 13.32 -6.08 31.69
C ALA A 181 14.29 -4.99 32.16
N LYS A 182 13.76 -3.85 32.59
CA LYS A 182 14.48 -2.97 33.50
C LYS A 182 14.42 -3.58 34.89
N GLU A 183 15.52 -4.19 35.30
CA GLU A 183 15.86 -4.30 36.72
C GLU A 183 16.14 -2.89 37.25
N ASP A 184 15.08 -2.15 37.57
CA ASP A 184 15.16 -1.04 38.51
C ASP A 184 14.71 -1.57 39.87
N ASN A 185 15.60 -2.30 40.54
CA ASN A 185 15.42 -2.65 41.95
C ASN A 185 15.74 -1.41 42.81
N VAL A 186 14.90 -0.39 42.69
CA VAL A 186 14.73 0.64 43.72
C VAL A 186 13.47 0.25 44.47
N THR A 187 13.62 -0.67 45.42
CA THR A 187 12.56 -0.94 46.40
C THR A 187 12.68 0.05 47.55
N GLU A 188 11.52 0.61 47.86
CA GLU A 188 11.20 1.56 48.92
C GLU A 188 11.59 1.05 50.33
N GLU A 189 12.84 1.25 50.75
CA GLU A 189 13.18 1.29 52.19
C GLU A 189 13.48 2.71 52.70
N THR A 190 13.23 3.74 51.88
CA THR A 190 13.36 5.16 52.24
C THR A 190 12.06 5.76 52.81
N CYS A 191 11.09 4.96 53.25
CA CYS A 191 9.86 5.48 53.88
C CYS A 191 9.46 4.81 55.21
N ARG A 192 10.30 3.96 55.83
CA ARG A 192 10.00 3.41 57.18
C ARG A 192 11.14 3.30 58.18
N LYS A 193 12.23 4.04 58.00
CA LYS A 193 13.21 4.32 59.08
C LYS A 193 13.45 5.82 59.22
N VAL A 194 12.36 6.55 59.43
CA VAL A 194 12.36 7.59 60.46
C VAL A 194 12.52 6.81 61.77
N ASP A 195 13.66 6.99 62.44
CA ASP A 195 13.94 6.67 63.87
C ASP A 195 15.40 6.20 64.11
N ALA A 196 16.41 6.87 63.55
CA ALA A 196 17.80 6.60 63.96
C ALA A 196 18.82 7.76 63.82
N LEU A 197 18.41 9.02 63.58
CA LEU A 197 19.35 10.16 63.54
C LEU A 197 18.71 11.48 64.01
N LEU A 198 17.96 11.44 65.10
CA LEU A 198 17.70 12.60 65.96
C LEU A 198 17.84 12.10 67.39
N ASP A 199 19.05 12.23 67.94
CA ASP A 199 19.38 12.47 69.35
C ASP A 199 20.84 12.04 69.59
N ASP A 200 21.78 12.85 69.09
CA ASP A 200 23.08 13.05 69.74
C ASP A 200 23.32 14.57 69.77
N GLU A 201 23.62 15.07 70.98
CA GLU A 201 23.63 16.47 71.46
C GLU A 201 22.21 17.00 71.80
N VAL A 202 21.77 17.05 73.06
CA VAL A 202 22.35 17.85 74.17
C VAL A 202 22.15 17.18 75.55
N ASP A 203 23.22 17.22 76.34
CA ASP A 203 23.28 17.04 77.79
C ASP A 203 22.20 17.81 78.58
N GLU A 204 21.73 17.22 79.68
CA GLU A 204 21.80 17.87 81.00
C GLU A 204 21.63 16.82 82.12
N ALA A 205 22.76 16.31 82.63
CA ALA A 205 23.07 16.15 84.07
C ALA A 205 24.45 15.50 84.28
#